data_AF-A0A1F7VGK3-F1
#
_entry.id   AF-A0A1F7VGK3-F1
#
_cell.length_a   1.000
_cell.length_b   1.000
_cell.length_c   1.000
_cell.angle_alpha   90.00
_cell.angle_beta   90.00
_cell.angle_gamma   90.00
#
_symmetry.space_group_name_H-M   'P 1'
#
loop_
_entity.id
_entity.type
_entity.pdbx_description
1 polymer ?
#
loop_
_entity_poly.entity_id
_entity_poly.type
_entity_poly.pdbx_seq_one_letter_code
_entity_poly.pdbx_strand_id
1 'polypeptide(L)'
;MSITVIVTDGADNASGDITAQRVCRRVQNMLATGHHMVVGCGVYDGATDFHAVFRSMGIPDRMVMVMERTDEDIEEGLTNLGRFAAASTENIGTFTQNLAAGVGSTPSVP
;
A
#
# COMPACT_ATOMS: atom_id res chain seq x y z
N MET A 1 -17.25 6.12 1.49
CA MET A 1 -15.89 5.62 1.76
C MET A 1 -15.03 5.93 0.54
N SER A 2 -13.76 6.31 0.71
CA SER A 2 -12.83 6.50 -0.40
C SER A 2 -11.49 5.84 -0.08
N ILE A 3 -10.80 5.42 -1.12
CA ILE A 3 -9.51 4.74 -1.03
C ILE A 3 -8.48 5.60 -1.73
N THR A 4 -7.38 5.86 -1.06
CA THR A 4 -6.23 6.59 -1.58
C THR A 4 -5.05 5.64 -1.62
N VAL A 5 -4.50 5.44 -2.81
CA VAL A 5 -3.35 4.56 -3.03
C VAL A 5 -2.14 5.43 -3.39
N ILE A 6 -1.02 5.19 -2.72
CA ILE A 6 0.27 5.80 -3.04
C ILE A 6 1.15 4.70 -3.60
N VAL A 7 1.54 4.81 -4.87
CA VAL A 7 2.45 3.86 -5.54
C VAL A 7 3.80 4.55 -5.78
N THR A 8 4.91 3.91 -5.41
CA THR A 8 6.27 4.43 -5.62
C THR A 8 7.29 3.31 -5.84
N ASP A 9 8.29 3.59 -6.66
CA ASP A 9 9.48 2.77 -6.91
C ASP A 9 10.65 3.07 -5.96
N GLY A 10 10.45 3.96 -4.98
CA GLY A 10 11.46 4.27 -3.95
C GLY A 10 12.50 5.32 -4.34
N ALA A 11 12.50 5.83 -5.58
CA ALA A 11 13.44 6.86 -5.99
C ALA A 11 13.10 8.22 -5.38
N ASP A 12 13.92 8.74 -4.46
CA ASP A 12 13.81 10.13 -4.00
C ASP A 12 14.37 11.10 -5.06
N ASN A 13 13.47 11.77 -5.77
CA ASN A 13 13.79 12.68 -6.86
C ASN A 13 13.92 14.14 -6.39
N ALA A 14 14.70 14.39 -5.33
CA ALA A 14 14.89 15.72 -4.77
C ALA A 14 13.55 16.41 -4.41
N SER A 15 12.73 15.71 -3.63
CA SER A 15 11.39 16.14 -3.17
C SER A 15 11.36 17.48 -2.40
N GLY A 16 12.52 18.07 -2.12
CA GLY A 16 12.68 19.42 -1.58
C GLY A 16 12.05 19.55 -0.19
N ASP A 17 11.15 20.51 -0.02
CA ASP A 17 10.48 20.74 1.27
C ASP A 17 9.35 19.74 1.57
N ILE A 18 9.01 18.84 0.65
CA ILE A 18 7.93 17.85 0.83
C ILE A 18 8.49 16.62 1.54
N THR A 19 8.45 16.64 2.87
CA THR A 19 8.92 15.52 3.70
C THR A 19 7.82 14.51 4.02
N ALA A 20 8.21 13.29 4.38
CA ALA A 20 7.28 12.28 4.86
C ALA A 20 6.45 12.73 6.08
N GLN A 21 7.01 13.55 6.99
CA GLN A 21 6.23 14.09 8.11
C GLN A 21 5.11 15.03 7.67
N ARG A 22 5.31 15.80 6.57
CA ARG A 22 4.23 16.65 6.02
C ARG A 22 3.10 15.80 5.44
N VAL A 23 3.45 14.70 4.77
CA VAL A 23 2.48 13.71 4.28
C VAL A 23 1.74 13.07 5.46
N CYS A 24 2.45 12.68 6.51
CA CYS A 24 1.89 12.07 7.72
C CYS A 24 0.75 12.88 8.33
N ARG A 25 0.93 14.20 8.48
CA ARG A 25 -0.14 15.06 9.00
C ARG A 25 -1.40 15.01 8.13
N ARG A 26 -1.27 14.90 6.81
CA ARG A 26 -2.41 14.82 5.89
C ARG A 26 -3.07 13.44 5.94
N VAL A 27 -2.29 12.37 5.96
CA VAL A 27 -2.79 10.99 6.10
C VAL A 27 -3.55 10.82 7.40
N GLN A 28 -3.01 11.32 8.53
CA GLN A 28 -3.69 11.28 9.81
C GLN A 28 -5.03 12.02 9.80
N ASN A 29 -5.09 13.21 9.19
CA ASN A 29 -6.34 13.94 9.04
C ASN A 29 -7.37 13.17 8.20
N MET A 30 -6.95 12.50 7.14
CA MET A 30 -7.82 11.67 6.31
C MET A 30 -8.36 10.47 7.10
N LEU A 31 -7.48 9.75 7.79
CA LEU A 31 -7.88 8.59 8.59
C LEU A 31 -8.83 8.98 9.74
N ALA A 32 -8.63 10.16 10.34
CA ALA A 32 -9.46 10.67 11.43
C ALA A 32 -10.93 10.93 11.02
N THR A 33 -11.23 11.10 9.72
CA THR A 33 -12.63 11.25 9.28
C THR A 33 -13.40 9.93 9.31
N GLY A 34 -12.72 8.79 9.42
CA GLY A 34 -13.34 7.46 9.36
C GLY A 34 -13.88 7.06 7.98
N HIS A 35 -13.74 7.93 6.97
CA HIS A 35 -14.25 7.70 5.61
C HIS A 35 -13.15 7.39 4.58
N HIS A 36 -11.88 7.47 4.99
CA HIS A 36 -10.74 7.22 4.14
C HIS A 36 -9.97 5.97 4.56
N MET A 37 -9.54 5.23 3.55
CA MET A 37 -8.51 4.22 3.65
C MET A 37 -7.31 4.70 2.83
N VAL A 38 -6.11 4.62 3.41
CA VAL A 38 -4.86 5.01 2.75
C VAL A 38 -3.95 3.80 2.68
N VAL A 39 -3.49 3.45 1.47
CA VAL A 39 -2.66 2.29 1.17
C VAL A 39 -1.33 2.75 0.56
N GLY A 40 -0.23 2.21 1.06
CA GLY A 40 1.11 2.41 0.50
C GLY A 40 1.53 1.19 -0.31
N CYS A 41 1.94 1.39 -1.56
CA CYS A 41 2.38 0.37 -2.49
C CYS A 41 3.81 0.69 -2.93
N GLY A 42 4.79 -0.07 -2.46
CA GLY A 42 6.18 0.02 -2.89
C GLY A 42 6.45 -1.00 -3.99
N VAL A 43 7.25 -0.65 -5.00
CA VAL A 43 7.85 -1.61 -5.92
C VAL A 43 9.27 -1.88 -5.44
N TYR A 44 9.60 -3.12 -5.11
CA TYR A 44 10.89 -3.47 -4.54
C TYR A 44 12.05 -3.06 -5.45
N ASP A 45 12.92 -2.20 -4.94
CA ASP A 45 14.06 -1.65 -5.70
C ASP A 45 15.40 -2.31 -5.30
N GLY A 46 15.41 -3.13 -4.25
CA GLY A 46 16.59 -3.78 -3.70
C GLY A 46 17.28 -3.04 -2.54
N ALA A 47 16.81 -1.85 -2.15
CA ALA A 47 17.48 -1.01 -1.15
C ALA A 47 16.52 -0.28 -0.19
N THR A 48 15.31 0.03 -0.60
CA THR A 48 14.37 0.86 0.15
C THR A 48 13.55 0.04 1.14
N ASP A 49 13.57 0.44 2.41
CA ASP A 49 12.62 -0.05 3.41
C ASP A 49 11.28 0.69 3.27
N PHE A 50 10.42 0.18 2.38
CA PHE A 50 9.11 0.76 2.11
C PHE A 50 8.20 0.78 3.34
N HIS A 51 8.33 -0.18 4.25
CA HIS A 51 7.58 -0.17 5.51
C HIS A 51 7.98 1.04 6.35
N ALA A 52 9.28 1.29 6.53
CA ALA A 52 9.75 2.48 7.24
C ALA A 52 9.31 3.78 6.55
N VAL A 53 9.40 3.85 5.22
CA VAL A 53 8.97 5.02 4.43
C VAL A 53 7.48 5.31 4.64
N PHE A 54 6.60 4.34 4.39
CA PHE A 54 5.16 4.57 4.50
C PHE A 54 4.69 4.77 5.94
N ARG A 55 5.33 4.10 6.90
CA ARG A 55 5.09 4.36 8.33
C ARG A 55 5.44 5.80 8.70
N SER A 56 6.54 6.33 8.17
CA SER A 56 6.91 7.74 8.38
C SER A 56 5.91 8.72 7.74
N MET A 57 5.18 8.27 6.71
CA MET A 57 4.03 8.97 6.11
C MET A 57 2.70 8.73 6.84
N GLY A 58 2.69 8.05 7.98
CA GLY A 58 1.49 7.83 8.78
C GLY A 58 0.56 6.72 8.27
N ILE A 59 1.02 5.92 7.30
CA ILE A 59 0.28 4.75 6.80
C ILE A 59 0.56 3.59 7.75
N PRO A 60 -0.48 2.91 8.31
CA PRO A 60 -0.27 1.76 9.17
C PRO A 60 0.43 0.61 8.42
N ASP A 61 1.38 -0.09 9.04
CA ASP A 61 2.15 -1.17 8.40
C ASP A 61 1.26 -2.24 7.74
N ARG A 62 0.10 -2.54 8.32
CA ARG A 62 -0.87 -3.48 7.72
C ARG A 62 -1.39 -3.04 6.35
N MET A 63 -1.40 -1.73 6.08
CA MET A 63 -1.83 -1.07 4.85
C MET A 63 -0.67 -0.83 3.87
N VAL A 64 0.49 -1.45 4.12
CA VAL A 64 1.66 -1.39 3.24
C VAL A 64 1.74 -2.70 2.46
N MET A 65 1.85 -2.57 1.14
CA MET A 65 2.12 -3.66 0.21
C MET A 65 3.44 -3.36 -0.49
N VAL A 66 4.32 -4.34 -0.55
CA VAL A 66 5.56 -4.26 -1.34
C VAL A 66 5.45 -5.31 -2.43
N MET A 67 5.41 -4.85 -3.67
CA MET A 67 5.34 -5.68 -4.88
C MET A 67 6.75 -6.03 -5.33
N GLU A 68 6.95 -7.25 -5.79
CA GLU A 68 8.22 -7.72 -6.35
C GLU A 68 8.48 -7.09 -7.73
N ARG A 69 9.66 -7.37 -8.30
CA ARG A 69 10.22 -6.61 -9.42
C ARG A 69 9.60 -6.87 -10.80
N THR A 70 8.71 -7.85 -10.97
CA THR A 70 8.19 -8.17 -12.31
C THR A 70 6.94 -7.37 -12.66
N ASP A 71 6.73 -7.10 -13.95
CA ASP A 71 5.50 -6.43 -14.43
C ASP A 71 4.25 -7.24 -14.03
N GLU A 72 4.35 -8.57 -14.03
CA GLU A 72 3.28 -9.49 -13.59
C GLU A 72 2.94 -9.29 -12.10
N ASP A 73 3.95 -9.14 -11.23
CA ASP A 73 3.75 -8.90 -9.79
C ASP A 73 3.05 -7.55 -9.53
N ILE A 74 3.39 -6.53 -10.32
CA ILE A 74 2.77 -5.21 -10.23
C ILE A 74 1.31 -5.29 -10.67
N GLU A 75 1.03 -5.94 -11.80
CA GLU A 75 -0.33 -6.13 -12.31
C GLU A 75 -1.20 -6.93 -11.34
N GLU A 76 -0.67 -8.02 -10.77
CA GLU A 76 -1.35 -8.83 -9.77
C GLU A 76 -1.61 -8.03 -8.48
N GLY A 77 -0.60 -7.33 -7.96
CA GLY A 77 -0.72 -6.50 -6.76
C GLY A 77 -1.80 -5.43 -6.89
N LEU A 78 -1.82 -4.70 -8.03
CA LEU A 78 -2.83 -3.69 -8.32
C LEU A 78 -4.23 -4.31 -8.53
N THR A 79 -4.32 -5.47 -9.18
CA THR A 79 -5.59 -6.21 -9.35
C THR A 79 -6.16 -6.65 -8.01
N ASN A 80 -5.33 -7.17 -7.11
CA ASN A 80 -5.72 -7.59 -5.77
C ASN A 80 -6.15 -6.40 -4.91
N LEU A 81 -5.45 -5.26 -5.03
CA LEU A 81 -5.84 -4.01 -4.41
C LEU A 81 -7.21 -3.53 -4.90
N GLY A 82 -7.48 -3.62 -6.21
CA GLY A 82 -8.78 -3.26 -6.79
C GLY A 82 -9.93 -4.15 -6.29
N ARG A 83 -9.72 -5.47 -6.21
CA ARG A 83 -10.70 -6.41 -5.63
C ARG A 83 -10.98 -6.11 -4.16
N PHE A 84 -9.93 -5.79 -3.42
CA PHE A 84 -10.03 -5.41 -2.03
C PHE A 84 -10.78 -4.08 -1.84
N ALA A 85 -10.52 -3.09 -2.71
CA ALA A 85 -11.23 -1.83 -2.72
C ALA A 85 -12.75 -2.01 -2.93
N ALA A 86 -13.13 -2.87 -3.88
CA ALA A 86 -14.52 -3.23 -4.11
C ALA A 86 -15.15 -3.87 -2.87
N ALA A 87 -14.49 -4.86 -2.25
CA ALA A 87 -14.96 -5.54 -1.04
C ALA A 87 -15.03 -4.63 0.21
N SER A 88 -14.11 -3.67 0.34
CA SER A 88 -14.06 -2.72 1.47
C SER A 88 -15.21 -1.74 1.49
N THR A 89 -15.83 -1.50 0.34
CA THR A 89 -17.08 -0.73 0.25
C THR A 89 -18.21 -1.41 1.02
N GLU A 90 -18.06 -2.71 1.34
CA GLU A 90 -19.03 -3.52 2.09
C GLU A 90 -18.62 -3.77 3.56
N ASN A 91 -17.31 -3.88 3.92
CA ASN A 91 -16.84 -3.95 5.32
C ASN A 91 -15.30 -3.79 5.49
N ILE A 92 -14.82 -3.02 6.48
CA ILE A 92 -13.37 -2.67 6.68
C ILE A 92 -12.54 -3.79 7.33
N GLY A 93 -13.17 -4.72 8.07
CA GLY A 93 -12.48 -5.77 8.84
C GLY A 93 -11.76 -6.84 7.99
N THR A 94 -12.09 -6.96 6.71
CA THR A 94 -11.65 -8.06 5.83
C THR A 94 -10.28 -7.82 5.18
N PHE A 95 -9.68 -6.63 5.34
CA PHE A 95 -8.43 -6.25 4.69
C PHE A 95 -7.21 -7.10 5.10
N THR A 96 -6.96 -7.21 6.40
CA THR A 96 -5.78 -7.90 6.92
C THR A 96 -5.80 -9.40 6.66
N GLN A 97 -6.99 -9.98 6.52
CA GLN A 97 -7.14 -11.41 6.21
C GLN A 97 -6.91 -11.69 4.72
N ASN A 98 -7.40 -10.84 3.81
CA ASN A 98 -7.25 -11.06 2.37
C ASN A 98 -5.84 -10.73 1.86
N LEU A 99 -5.17 -9.72 2.44
CA LEU A 99 -3.78 -9.41 2.11
C LEU A 99 -2.84 -10.54 2.54
N ALA A 100 -3.04 -11.09 3.75
CA ALA A 100 -2.27 -12.22 4.24
C ALA A 100 -2.54 -13.53 3.47
N ALA A 101 -3.75 -13.68 2.91
CA ALA A 101 -4.12 -14.85 2.11
C ALA A 101 -3.59 -14.80 0.66
N GLY A 102 -3.20 -13.62 0.15
CA GLY A 102 -2.71 -13.45 -1.22
C GLY A 102 -1.21 -13.66 -1.41
N VAL A 103 -0.42 -13.82 -0.34
CA VAL A 103 1.06 -13.92 -0.42
C VAL A 103 1.59 -15.35 -0.29
N GLY A 104 0.77 -16.36 -0.57
CA GLY A 104 1.15 -17.75 -0.31
C GLY A 104 0.47 -18.79 -1.18
N SER A 105 0.97 -18.95 -2.42
CA SER A 105 1.26 -20.26 -3.04
C SER A 105 1.56 -20.08 -4.53
N THR A 106 2.82 -20.22 -4.91
CA THR A 106 3.18 -20.55 -6.31
C THR A 106 2.58 -21.92 -6.64
N PRO A 107 1.70 -22.07 -7.65
CA PRO A 107 1.29 -23.38 -8.12
C PRO A 107 2.48 -24.05 -8.80
N SER A 108 2.93 -25.19 -8.25
CA SER A 108 3.78 -26.14 -8.95
C SER A 108 3.00 -26.72 -10.13
N VAL A 109 3.49 -26.44 -11.34
CA VAL A 109 2.92 -26.90 -12.61
C VAL A 109 3.12 -28.42 -12.75
N PRO A 110 2.07 -29.20 -13.12
CA PRO A 110 2.21 -30.61 -13.47
C PRO A 110 2.85 -30.84 -14.84
#